data_AF-A0A1V6Z974-F1
#
_entry.id   AF-A0A1V6Z974-F1
#
_cell.length_a   1.000
_cell.length_b   1.000
_cell.length_c   1.000
_cell.angle_alpha   90.00
_cell.angle_beta   90.00
_cell.angle_gamma   90.00
#
_symmetry.space_group_name_H-M   'P 1'
#
loop_
_entity.id
_entity.type
_entity.pdbx_description
1 polymer ?
#
loop_
_entity_poly.entity_id
_entity_poly.type
_entity_poly.pdbx_seq_one_letter_code
_entity_poly.pdbx_strand_id
1 'polypeptide(L)'
;MIGATIGAGVGPFQDLHGLVIDALRSVRLVTASEDIVTASEADSPDLFWAVRGAGANFGIVTSATYEIYDAPNNGNVIEADFSYPESTNASLWKLLESWDETYPNYFCCRRF
;
A
#
# COMPACT_ATOMS: atom_id res chain seq x y z
N MET A 1 6.06 -8.87 3.58
CA MET A 1 6.12 -7.94 2.45
C MET A 1 5.16 -8.36 1.35
N ILE A 2 5.45 -9.43 0.60
CA ILE A 2 4.68 -9.84 -0.59
C ILE A 2 3.18 -10.06 -0.31
N GLY A 3 2.81 -10.74 0.79
CA GLY A 3 1.40 -10.96 1.13
C GLY A 3 0.60 -9.67 1.33
N ALA A 4 1.22 -8.62 1.90
CA ALA A 4 0.58 -7.32 2.02
C ALA A 4 0.50 -6.62 0.65
N THR A 5 1.58 -6.65 -0.14
CA THR A 5 1.62 -6.07 -1.49
C THR A 5 0.50 -6.62 -2.39
N ILE A 6 0.33 -7.94 -2.46
CA ILE A 6 -0.64 -8.56 -3.39
C ILE A 6 -2.10 -8.35 -2.97
N GLY A 7 -2.35 -7.78 -1.79
CA GLY A 7 -3.66 -7.30 -1.36
C GLY A 7 -3.83 -5.78 -1.41
N ALA A 8 -2.76 -5.01 -1.21
CA ALA A 8 -2.64 -3.55 -1.33
C ALA A 8 -1.30 -3.09 -0.72
N GLY A 9 -1.19 -3.27 0.60
CA GLY A 9 -0.08 -2.77 1.41
C GLY A 9 -0.26 -1.30 1.77
N VAL A 10 -1.04 -1.06 2.83
CA VAL A 10 -1.23 0.25 3.46
C VAL A 10 -0.03 0.55 4.35
N GLY A 11 0.48 1.79 4.29
CA GLY A 11 1.66 2.20 5.06
C GLY A 11 1.76 3.72 5.23
N PRO A 12 2.71 4.20 6.03
CA PRO A 12 2.83 5.63 6.40
C PRO A 12 3.17 6.54 5.21
N PHE A 13 3.67 5.98 4.10
CA PHE A 13 4.03 6.73 2.89
C PHE A 13 3.03 6.56 1.75
N GLN A 14 1.86 5.97 2.01
CA GLN A 14 0.87 5.71 0.96
C GLN A 14 0.38 6.99 0.27
N ASP A 15 0.44 8.12 0.96
CA ASP A 15 0.00 9.41 0.45
C ASP A 15 1.02 10.02 -0.52
N LEU A 16 2.30 9.69 -0.32
CA LEU A 16 3.41 10.17 -1.15
C LEU A 16 3.62 9.28 -2.38
N HIS A 17 3.50 7.97 -2.22
CA HIS A 17 3.93 6.99 -3.24
C HIS A 17 2.84 5.99 -3.65
N GLY A 18 1.62 6.10 -3.12
CA GLY A 18 0.60 5.08 -3.30
C GLY A 18 0.81 3.87 -2.38
N LEU A 19 -0.04 2.87 -2.54
CA LEU A 19 0.06 1.62 -1.78
C LEU A 19 1.35 0.87 -2.16
N VAL A 20 1.79 -0.09 -1.34
CA VAL A 20 2.99 -0.90 -1.66
C VAL A 20 2.86 -1.59 -3.03
N ILE A 21 1.63 -1.92 -3.43
CA ILE A 21 1.28 -2.48 -4.74
C ILE A 21 1.57 -1.56 -5.92
N ASP A 22 1.63 -0.25 -5.70
CA ASP A 22 1.91 0.76 -6.74
C ASP A 22 3.39 0.85 -7.06
N ALA A 23 4.25 0.49 -6.10
CA ALA A 23 5.68 0.33 -6.31
C ALA A 23 6.05 -1.01 -6.99
N LEU A 24 5.11 -1.94 -7.17
CA LEU A 24 5.38 -3.25 -7.76
C LEU A 24 5.65 -3.12 -9.26
N ARG A 25 6.78 -3.68 -9.73
CA ARG A 25 7.20 -3.65 -11.14
C ARG A 25 7.12 -5.00 -11.83
N SER A 26 7.37 -6.09 -11.10
CA SER A 26 7.16 -7.44 -11.60
C SER A 26 7.02 -8.45 -10.47
N VAL A 27 6.40 -9.59 -10.77
CA VAL A 27 6.31 -10.76 -9.89
C VAL A 27 6.71 -12.02 -10.64
N ARG A 28 7.30 -12.96 -9.92
CA ARG A 28 7.50 -14.34 -10.39
C ARG A 28 6.66 -15.25 -9.53
N LEU A 29 5.79 -16.04 -10.15
CA LEU A 29 4.88 -16.93 -9.44
C LEU A 29 4.87 -18.34 -10.01
N VAL A 30 4.61 -19.31 -9.14
CA VAL A 30 4.26 -20.69 -9.50
C VAL A 30 2.75 -20.77 -9.60
N THR A 31 2.24 -21.10 -10.77
CA THR A 31 0.80 -21.22 -11.02
C THR A 31 0.30 -22.61 -10.61
N ALA A 32 -1.03 -22.79 -10.59
CA ALA A 32 -1.65 -24.09 -10.35
C ALA A 32 -1.32 -25.14 -11.44
N SER A 33 -0.88 -24.69 -12.62
CA SER A 33 -0.45 -25.54 -13.73
C SER A 33 1.01 -25.99 -13.62
N GLU A 34 1.67 -25.74 -12.48
CA GLU A 34 3.10 -26.02 -12.23
C GLU A 34 4.07 -25.15 -13.06
N ASP A 35 3.54 -24.15 -13.78
CA ASP A 35 4.35 -23.22 -14.57
C ASP A 35 4.96 -22.11 -13.69
N ILE A 36 6.18 -21.71 -14.04
CA ILE A 36 6.85 -20.55 -13.45
C ILE A 36 6.73 -19.37 -14.41
N VAL A 37 5.89 -18.40 -14.06
CA VAL A 37 5.59 -17.23 -14.89
C VAL A 37 6.15 -15.97 -14.26
N THR A 38 6.66 -15.06 -15.09
CA THR A 38 6.96 -13.68 -14.69
C THR A 38 5.87 -12.78 -15.23
N ALA A 39 5.22 -12.01 -14.36
CA ALA A 39 4.20 -11.04 -14.74
C ALA A 39 4.68 -9.62 -14.46
N SER A 40 4.49 -8.73 -15.43
CA SER A 40 4.80 -7.30 -15.40
C SER A 40 3.88 -6.56 -16.39
N GLU A 41 4.01 -5.24 -16.52
CA GLU A 41 3.25 -4.50 -17.55
C GLU A 41 3.62 -4.93 -18.99
N ALA A 42 4.83 -5.45 -19.20
CA ALA A 42 5.33 -5.87 -20.51
C ALA A 42 5.14 -7.37 -20.79
N ASP A 43 4.95 -8.19 -19.75
CA ASP A 43 4.85 -9.65 -19.85
C ASP A 43 3.67 -10.12 -18.99
N SER A 44 2.67 -10.73 -19.61
CA SER A 44 1.44 -11.16 -18.94
C SER A 44 0.72 -10.04 -18.16
N PRO A 45 0.38 -8.90 -18.81
CA PRO A 45 -0.15 -7.71 -18.14
C PRO A 45 -1.48 -7.95 -17.42
N ASP A 46 -2.34 -8.83 -17.93
CA ASP A 46 -3.61 -9.18 -17.27
C ASP A 46 -3.38 -9.90 -15.94
N LEU A 47 -2.40 -10.82 -15.91
CA LEU A 47 -1.99 -11.52 -14.70
C LEU A 47 -1.32 -10.56 -13.72
N PHE A 48 -0.50 -9.63 -14.24
CA PHE A 48 0.14 -8.62 -13.41
C PHE A 48 -0.89 -7.68 -12.75
N TRP A 49 -1.88 -7.22 -13.50
CA TRP A 49 -3.01 -6.46 -12.98
C TRP A 49 -3.78 -7.26 -11.92
N ALA A 50 -4.07 -8.54 -12.18
CA ALA A 50 -4.84 -9.38 -11.27
C ALA A 50 -4.09 -9.68 -9.95
N VAL A 51 -2.78 -9.87 -10.02
CA VAL A 51 -1.93 -10.05 -8.83
C VAL A 51 -1.85 -8.77 -8.00
N ARG A 52 -2.03 -7.60 -8.63
CA ARG A 52 -2.14 -6.31 -7.96
C ARG A 52 -3.52 -6.10 -7.31
N GLY A 53 -3.84 -6.92 -6.32
CA GLY A 53 -4.97 -6.73 -5.38
C GLY A 53 -5.66 -8.05 -5.04
N ALA A 54 -5.54 -9.05 -5.92
CA ALA A 54 -6.12 -10.37 -5.75
C ALA A 54 -5.09 -11.50 -5.89
N GLY A 55 -3.80 -11.23 -5.66
CA GLY A 55 -2.71 -12.15 -6.01
C GLY A 55 -2.72 -13.50 -5.29
N ALA A 56 -3.39 -13.62 -4.14
CA ALA A 56 -3.58 -14.90 -3.44
C ALA A 56 -4.35 -15.95 -4.27
N ASN A 57 -5.05 -15.54 -5.34
CA ASN A 57 -5.86 -16.43 -6.18
C ASN A 57 -5.09 -17.03 -7.37
N PHE A 58 -3.92 -16.50 -7.71
CA PHE A 58 -3.27 -16.80 -9.00
C PHE A 58 -2.03 -17.68 -8.89
N GLY A 59 -1.59 -17.99 -7.67
CA GLY A 59 -0.45 -18.87 -7.42
C GLY A 59 0.39 -18.44 -6.23
N ILE A 60 1.58 -19.03 -6.13
CA ILE A 60 2.54 -18.72 -5.07
C ILE A 60 3.61 -17.78 -5.64
N VAL A 61 3.63 -16.53 -5.17
CA VAL A 61 4.66 -15.56 -5.53
C VAL A 61 5.98 -15.97 -4.87
N THR A 62 7.02 -16.16 -5.68
CA THR A 62 8.36 -16.58 -5.26
C THR A 62 9.36 -15.42 -5.24
N SER A 63 9.16 -14.41 -6.09
CA SER A 63 9.94 -13.17 -6.06
C SER A 63 9.13 -11.99 -6.59
N ALA A 64 9.50 -10.78 -6.20
CA ALA A 64 8.88 -9.55 -6.66
C ALA A 64 9.94 -8.45 -6.80
N THR A 65 9.78 -7.59 -7.80
CA THR A 65 10.64 -6.42 -8.05
C THR A 65 9.85 -5.17 -7.71
N TYR A 66 10.47 -4.26 -6.96
CA TYR A 66 9.85 -3.00 -6.53
C TYR A 66 10.69 -1.82 -7.00
N GLU A 67 10.00 -0.72 -7.27
CA GLU A 67 10.61 0.60 -7.26
C GLU A 67 10.82 1.05 -5.81
N ILE A 68 11.95 1.71 -5.55
CA ILE A 68 12.31 2.20 -4.22
C ILE A 68 12.43 3.72 -4.31
N TYR A 69 11.92 4.40 -3.29
CA TYR A 69 11.96 5.86 -3.16
C TYR A 69 12.92 6.26 -2.04
N ASP A 70 13.50 7.45 -2.18
CA ASP A 70 14.33 8.05 -1.13
C ASP A 70 13.51 8.35 0.12
N ALA A 71 14.10 8.16 1.30
CA ALA A 71 13.43 8.45 2.56
C ALA A 71 13.12 9.96 2.68
N PRO A 72 11.86 10.36 2.90
CA PRO A 72 11.53 11.76 3.10
C PRO A 72 12.09 12.26 4.44
N ASN A 73 12.16 13.59 4.61
CA ASN A 73 12.54 14.24 5.87
C ASN A 73 13.92 13.79 6.42
N ASN A 74 14.86 13.43 5.54
CA ASN A 74 16.18 12.87 5.89
C ASN A 74 16.08 11.65 6.84
N GLY A 75 15.01 10.86 6.73
CA GLY A 75 14.76 9.69 7.57
C GLY A 75 14.25 10.01 8.98
N ASN A 76 13.94 11.27 9.30
CA ASN A 76 13.38 11.63 10.59
C ASN A 76 11.87 11.36 10.65
N VAL A 77 11.42 10.79 11.77
CA VAL A 77 10.02 10.51 12.07
C VAL A 77 9.60 11.34 13.28
N ILE A 78 8.40 11.92 13.23
CA ILE A 78 7.78 12.61 14.37
C ILE A 78 6.65 11.73 14.87
N GLU A 79 6.66 11.45 16.17
CA GLU A 79 5.60 10.75 16.90
C GLU A 79 5.06 11.69 17.97
N ALA A 80 3.73 11.78 18.08
CA ALA A 80 3.06 12.65 19.03
C ALA A 80 1.84 11.93 19.64
N ASP A 81 1.81 11.84 20.97
CA ASP A 81 0.71 11.25 21.72
C ASP A 81 -0.22 12.32 22.28
N PHE A 82 -1.51 12.16 22.03
CA PHE A 82 -2.55 13.03 22.57
C PHE A 82 -3.48 12.24 23.49
N SER A 83 -3.71 12.74 24.70
CA SER A 83 -4.60 12.12 25.69
C SER A 83 -5.85 12.96 25.88
N TYR A 84 -7.02 12.31 25.87
CA TYR A 84 -8.32 12.96 25.99
C TYR A 84 -9.19 12.30 27.07
N PRO A 85 -10.06 13.05 27.77
CA PRO A 85 -11.05 12.47 28.68
C PRO A 85 -12.11 11.65 27.93
N GLU A 86 -12.61 10.57 28.54
CA GLU A 86 -13.65 9.69 27.96
C GLU A 86 -14.89 10.45 27.47
N SER A 87 -15.27 11.51 28.19
CA SER A 87 -16.41 12.39 27.83
C SER A 87 -16.29 13.04 26.45
N THR A 88 -15.11 13.03 25.84
CA THR A 88 -14.80 13.70 24.56
C THR A 88 -14.75 12.73 23.37
N ASN A 89 -15.00 11.43 23.58
CA ASN A 89 -14.81 10.39 22.55
C ASN A 89 -15.59 10.68 21.24
N ALA A 90 -16.89 10.97 21.34
CA ALA A 90 -17.71 11.24 20.15
C ALA A 90 -17.33 12.54 19.42
N SER A 91 -16.89 13.57 20.15
CA SER A 91 -16.42 14.82 19.55
C SER A 91 -15.05 14.68 18.88
N LEU A 92 -14.17 13.81 19.41
CA LEU A 92 -12.87 13.53 18.82
C LEU A 92 -13.03 12.87 17.45
N TRP A 93 -13.89 11.86 17.32
CA TRP A 93 -14.13 11.23 16.01
C TRP A 93 -14.69 12.21 14.98
N LYS A 94 -15.63 13.07 15.37
CA LYS A 94 -16.16 14.12 14.49
C LYS A 94 -15.10 15.14 14.07
N LEU A 95 -14.19 15.48 14.99
CA LEU A 95 -13.05 16.35 14.69
C LEU A 95 -12.11 15.69 13.67
N LEU A 96 -11.73 14.42 13.90
CA LEU A 96 -10.88 13.67 12.98
C LEU A 96 -11.53 13.52 11.59
N GLU A 97 -12.84 13.24 11.54
CA GLU A 97 -13.62 13.16 10.29
C GLU A 97 -13.65 14.51 9.55
N SER A 98 -13.80 15.62 10.27
CA SER A 98 -13.81 16.96 9.67
C SER A 98 -12.50 17.33 8.96
N TRP A 99 -11.42 16.62 9.28
CA TRP A 99 -10.12 16.85 8.68
C TRP A 99 -9.92 16.14 7.33
N ASP A 100 -10.82 15.24 6.91
CA ASP A 100 -10.73 14.48 5.65
C ASP A 100 -10.50 15.38 4.42
N GLU A 101 -11.09 16.58 4.40
CA GLU A 101 -10.98 17.52 3.28
C GLU A 101 -9.88 18.58 3.44
N THR A 102 -9.26 18.69 4.63
CA THR A 102 -8.32 19.78 4.96
C THR A 102 -6.88 19.32 5.14
N TYR A 103 -6.61 18.01 5.13
CA TYR A 103 -5.25 17.50 5.24
C TYR A 103 -4.38 17.86 4.02
N PRO A 104 -3.15 18.32 4.24
CA PRO A 104 -2.16 18.39 3.17
C PRO A 104 -1.93 17.00 2.57
N ASN A 105 -1.63 16.94 1.27
CA ASN A 105 -1.43 15.70 0.49
C ASN A 105 -0.27 14.78 0.96
N TYR A 106 0.36 15.08 2.09
CA TYR A 106 1.42 14.30 2.73
C TYR A 106 1.01 13.73 4.10
N PHE A 107 -0.27 13.86 4.48
CA PHE A 107 -0.84 13.37 5.76
C PHE A 107 -2.10 12.50 5.61
N CYS A 108 -2.78 12.52 4.46
CA CYS A 108 -4.02 11.76 4.24
C CYS A 108 -4.02 11.00 2.91
N CYS A 109 -4.62 9.80 2.92
CA CYS A 109 -4.80 8.93 1.76
C CYS A 109 -5.48 9.70 0.63
N ARG A 110 -4.84 9.76 -0.55
CA ARG A 110 -5.52 10.19 -1.77
C ARG A 110 -6.80 9.35 -1.94
N ARG A 111 -7.94 10.03 -2.06
CA ARG A 111 -9.22 9.40 -2.42
C ARG A 111 -9.01 8.58 -3.70
N PHE A 112 -9.27 7.27 -3.61
CA PHE A 112 -9.27 6.33 -4.75
C PHE A 112 -10.48 6.59 -5.67
#